data_AF-C5LUZ3-F1
#
_entry.id   AF-C5LUZ3-F1
#
_cell.length_a   1.000
_cell.length_b   1.000
_cell.length_c   1.000
_cell.angle_alpha   90.00
_cell.angle_beta   90.00
_cell.angle_gamma   90.00
#
_symmetry.space_group_name_H-M   'P 1'
#
loop_
_entity.id
_entity.type
_entity.pdbx_description
1 polymer ?
#
loop_
_entity_poly.entity_id
_entity_poly.type
_entity_poly.pdbx_seq_one_letter_code
_entity_poly.pdbx_strand_id
1 'polypeptide(L)'
;MPWAMKPWLGVVTDSFAIFGYHKLPYMMIVSVLGLAGTILAVSLNLVESNAPIATVGLFMANLQLMGYDLLAEATYSSRLPAVPKSGPALVSYVWVGNQLLGLIATLLVGFIVENADGVWGLGGA
;
A
#
# COMPACT_ATOMS: atom_id res chain seq x y z
N MET A 1 -2.85 11.96 2.66
CA MET A 1 -1.73 12.11 1.71
C MET A 1 -0.59 11.21 2.12
N PRO A 2 -0.59 9.93 1.72
CA PRO A 2 0.37 8.98 2.27
C PRO A 2 1.80 9.34 1.83
N TRP A 3 1.97 9.91 0.63
CA TRP A 3 3.26 10.27 0.02
C TRP A 3 4.14 11.21 0.84
N ALA A 4 3.56 11.96 1.78
CA ALA A 4 4.33 12.84 2.67
C ALA A 4 5.23 12.06 3.67
N MET A 5 4.90 10.79 3.96
CA MET A 5 5.67 9.97 4.91
C MET A 5 6.83 9.21 4.28
N LYS A 6 6.97 9.22 2.94
CA LYS A 6 8.06 8.54 2.22
C LYS A 6 9.46 8.81 2.82
N PRO A 7 9.86 10.06 3.11
CA PRO A 7 11.21 10.35 3.64
C PRO A 7 11.44 9.71 5.00
N TRP A 8 10.42 9.73 5.87
CA TRP A 8 10.50 9.21 7.23
C TRP A 8 10.69 7.68 7.23
N LEU A 9 9.92 7.00 6.39
CA LEU A 9 10.01 5.55 6.20
C LEU A 9 11.35 5.15 5.56
N GLY A 10 11.87 5.97 4.63
CA GLY A 10 13.19 5.78 4.04
C GLY A 10 14.31 5.82 5.06
N VAL A 11 14.31 6.82 5.95
CA VAL A 11 15.27 6.90 7.06
C VAL A 11 15.18 5.69 7.98
N VAL A 12 13.96 5.24 8.30
CA VAL A 12 13.76 4.04 9.14
C VAL A 12 14.29 2.78 8.46
N THR A 13 13.99 2.58 7.18
CA THR A 13 14.43 1.40 6.42
C THR A 13 15.94 1.40 6.16
N ASP A 14 16.55 2.58 6.02
CA ASP A 14 17.98 2.73 5.81
C ASP A 14 18.77 2.62 7.12
N SER A 15 18.17 3.00 8.26
CA SER A 15 18.80 2.91 9.59
C SER A 15 18.77 1.49 10.17
N PHE A 16 17.75 0.70 9.85
CA PHE A 16 17.63 -0.69 10.32
C PHE A 16 17.98 -1.66 9.19
N ALA A 17 19.22 -2.18 9.17
CA ALA A 17 19.67 -3.22 8.24
C ALA A 17 19.33 -4.64 8.75
N ILE A 18 18.05 -4.99 8.71
CA ILE A 18 17.51 -6.34 8.92
C ILE A 18 17.92 -7.25 7.74
N PHE A 19 18.61 -8.36 8.03
CA PHE A 19 18.98 -9.41 7.06
C PHE A 19 19.88 -8.99 5.88
N GLY A 20 20.84 -8.10 6.13
CA GLY A 20 21.96 -7.90 5.20
C GLY A 20 21.55 -7.33 3.83
N TYR A 21 20.73 -6.28 3.83
CA TYR A 21 20.32 -5.51 2.63
C TYR A 21 19.36 -6.20 1.65
N HIS A 22 18.80 -7.35 1.99
CA HIS A 22 17.74 -7.96 1.18
C HIS A 22 16.44 -7.16 1.40
N LYS A 23 15.96 -6.46 0.36
CA LYS A 23 14.76 -5.60 0.44
C LYS A 23 13.43 -6.38 0.44
N LEU A 24 13.47 -7.66 0.07
CA LEU A 24 12.31 -8.59 0.05
C LEU A 24 11.63 -8.82 1.41
N PRO A 25 12.34 -9.14 2.51
CA PRO A 25 11.72 -9.33 3.82
C PRO A 25 10.96 -8.10 4.32
N TYR A 26 11.44 -6.88 4.05
CA TYR A 26 10.73 -5.66 4.41
C TYR A 26 9.42 -5.50 3.65
N MET A 27 9.42 -5.79 2.35
CA MET A 27 8.20 -5.76 1.54
C MET A 27 7.15 -6.75 2.08
N MET A 28 7.58 -7.93 2.53
CA MET A 28 6.67 -8.90 3.17
C MET A 28 6.13 -8.39 4.52
N ILE A 29 6.99 -7.86 5.40
CA ILE A 29 6.57 -7.35 6.72
C ILE A 29 5.55 -6.21 6.56
N VAL A 30 5.85 -5.25 5.68
CA VAL A 30 4.96 -4.13 5.38
C VAL A 30 3.64 -4.61 4.78
N SER A 31 3.67 -5.66 3.95
CA SER A 31 2.47 -6.25 3.36
C SER A 31 1.60 -6.97 4.39
N VAL A 32 2.21 -7.73 5.31
CA VAL A 32 1.48 -8.40 6.41
C VAL A 32 0.87 -7.38 7.36
N LEU A 33 1.61 -6.32 7.69
CA LEU A 33 1.13 -5.24 8.56
C LEU A 33 -0.09 -4.53 7.99
N GLY A 34 -0.06 -4.18 6.70
CA GLY A 34 -1.21 -3.52 6.10
C GLY A 34 -2.36 -4.47 5.79
N LEU A 35 -2.13 -5.76 5.51
CA LEU A 35 -3.21 -6.77 5.47
C LEU A 35 -3.92 -6.86 6.83
N ALA A 36 -3.18 -6.91 7.93
CA ALA A 36 -3.76 -6.87 9.26
C ALA A 36 -4.53 -5.56 9.50
N GLY A 37 -3.98 -4.43 9.04
CA GLY A 37 -4.61 -3.12 9.12
C GLY A 37 -5.92 -2.99 8.34
N THR A 38 -5.98 -3.51 7.11
CA THR A 38 -7.19 -3.49 6.28
C THR A 38 -8.26 -4.42 6.83
N ILE A 39 -7.89 -5.60 7.33
CA ILE A 39 -8.83 -6.51 8.01
C ILE A 39 -9.42 -5.83 9.24
N LEU A 40 -8.59 -5.20 10.07
CA LEU A 40 -9.04 -4.45 11.24
C LEU A 40 -9.99 -3.31 10.85
N ALA A 41 -9.66 -2.54 9.80
CA ALA A 41 -10.49 -1.44 9.33
C ALA A 41 -11.86 -1.90 8.80
N VAL A 42 -11.94 -3.05 8.12
CA VAL A 42 -13.20 -3.58 7.54
C VAL A 42 -14.04 -4.33 8.58
N SER A 43 -13.41 -4.99 9.55
CA SER A 43 -14.09 -5.81 10.58
C SER A 43 -14.88 -5.01 11.61
N LEU A 44 -14.66 -3.69 11.69
CA LEU A 44 -15.28 -2.85 12.71
C LEU A 44 -16.52 -2.14 12.17
N ASN A 45 -17.66 -2.39 12.80
CA ASN A 45 -18.83 -1.52 12.67
C ASN A 45 -18.44 -0.08 13.06
N LEU A 46 -18.79 0.88 12.20
CA LEU A 46 -18.59 2.32 12.41
C LEU A 46 -19.51 2.83 13.52
N VAL A 47 -19.25 2.41 14.75
CA VAL A 47 -19.82 2.96 15.98
C VAL A 47 -18.83 4.00 16.51
N GLU A 48 -19.30 5.13 17.06
CA GLU A 48 -18.43 6.23 17.52
C GLU A 48 -17.30 5.78 18.45
N SER A 49 -17.54 4.74 19.28
CA SER A 49 -16.53 4.17 20.18
C SER A 49 -15.35 3.48 19.46
N ASN A 50 -15.53 3.05 18.21
CA ASN A 50 -14.54 2.28 17.43
C ASN A 50 -13.82 3.13 16.37
N ALA A 51 -14.20 4.40 16.22
CA ALA A 51 -13.56 5.36 15.33
C ALA A 51 -12.02 5.44 15.46
N PRO A 52 -11.41 5.44 16.66
CA PRO A 52 -9.94 5.48 16.75
C PRO A 52 -9.28 4.21 16.21
N ILE A 53 -9.89 3.04 16.41
CA ILE A 53 -9.32 1.75 15.97
C ILE A 53 -9.41 1.63 14.43
N ALA A 54 -10.53 2.04 13.84
CA ALA A 54 -10.67 2.12 12.38
C ALA A 54 -9.64 3.08 11.76
N THR A 55 -9.38 4.21 12.41
CA THR A 55 -8.36 5.18 11.98
C THR A 55 -6.94 4.59 12.04
N VAL A 56 -6.63 3.81 13.07
CA VAL A 56 -5.34 3.08 13.17
C VAL A 56 -5.23 2.03 12.06
N GLY A 57 -6.29 1.27 11.78
CA GLY A 57 -6.31 0.31 10.67
C GLY A 57 -6.07 0.97 9.31
N LEU A 58 -6.75 2.09 9.05
CA LEU A 58 -6.52 2.93 7.86
C LEU A 58 -5.10 3.48 7.80
N PHE A 59 -4.54 3.93 8.93
CA PHE A 59 -3.16 4.40 9.01
C PHE A 59 -2.17 3.27 8.64
N MET A 60 -2.37 2.06 9.17
CA MET A 60 -1.54 0.89 8.85
C MET A 60 -1.64 0.50 7.37
N ALA A 61 -2.83 0.56 6.77
CA ALA A 61 -3.02 0.33 5.33
C ALA A 61 -2.30 1.39 4.48
N ASN A 62 -2.37 2.66 4.87
CA ASN A 62 -1.65 3.75 4.19
C ASN A 62 -0.13 3.63 4.35
N LEU A 63 0.33 3.15 5.51
CA LEU A 63 1.73 2.86 5.76
C LEU A 63 2.24 1.72 4.85
N GLN A 64 1.42 0.69 4.62
CA GLN A 64 1.74 -0.36 3.66
C GLN A 64 1.88 0.17 2.24
N LEU A 65 0.89 0.92 1.76
CA LEU A 65 0.87 1.44 0.40
C LEU A 65 2.11 2.32 0.12
N MET A 66 2.50 3.14 1.09
CA MET A 66 3.72 3.95 1.04
C MET A 66 5.00 3.14 1.10
N GLY A 67 5.11 2.22 2.05
CA GLY A 67 6.31 1.44 2.26
C GLY A 67 6.60 0.52 1.08
N TYR A 68 5.58 -0.06 0.46
CA TYR A 68 5.74 -0.91 -0.71
C TYR A 68 6.27 -0.12 -1.92
N ASP A 69 5.66 1.03 -2.22
CA ASP A 69 6.08 1.91 -3.31
C ASP A 69 7.55 2.34 -3.12
N LEU A 70 7.90 2.84 -1.93
CA LEU A 70 9.28 3.25 -1.61
C LEU A 70 10.29 2.10 -1.74
N LEU A 71 9.97 0.90 -1.24
CA LEU A 71 10.88 -0.25 -1.31
C LEU A 71 11.02 -0.77 -2.74
N ALA A 72 9.96 -0.70 -3.55
CA ALA A 72 10.01 -1.00 -4.97
C ALA A 72 10.93 0.01 -5.70
N GLU A 73 10.76 1.31 -5.43
CA GLU A 73 11.62 2.40 -5.91
C GLU A 73 13.10 2.16 -5.59
N ALA A 74 13.37 1.83 -4.34
CA ALA A 74 14.73 1.57 -3.88
C ALA A 74 15.32 0.28 -4.48
N THR A 75 14.48 -0.72 -4.80
CA THR A 75 14.93 -1.99 -5.41
C THR A 75 15.32 -1.80 -6.86
N TYR A 76 14.47 -1.20 -7.69
CA TYR A 76 14.86 -0.99 -9.08
C TYR A 76 16.01 0.03 -9.19
N SER A 77 16.03 1.08 -8.34
CA SER A 77 17.12 2.07 -8.29
C SER A 77 18.48 1.41 -8.03
N SER A 78 18.54 0.40 -7.17
CA SER A 78 19.77 -0.38 -6.93
C SER A 78 20.23 -1.21 -8.13
N ARG A 79 19.34 -1.54 -9.07
CA ARG A 79 19.61 -2.34 -10.27
C ARG A 79 19.90 -1.48 -11.52
N LEU A 80 19.53 -0.20 -11.50
CA LEU A 80 19.81 0.75 -12.58
C LEU A 80 21.30 0.85 -12.97
N PRO A 81 22.27 0.81 -12.04
CA PRO A 81 23.69 0.87 -12.39
C PRO A 81 24.16 -0.27 -13.31
N ALA A 82 23.49 -1.42 -13.28
CA ALA A 82 23.82 -2.55 -14.15
C ALA A 82 23.36 -2.36 -15.60
N VAL A 83 22.31 -1.56 -15.84
CA VAL A 83 21.74 -1.30 -17.18
C VAL A 83 21.29 0.18 -17.31
N PRO A 84 22.24 1.13 -17.39
CA PRO A 84 21.93 2.56 -17.32
C PRO A 84 21.12 3.09 -18.51
N LYS A 85 21.22 2.46 -19.68
CA LYS A 85 20.47 2.88 -20.89
C LYS A 85 18.96 2.70 -20.78
N SER A 86 18.47 1.83 -19.91
CA SER A 86 17.05 1.48 -19.81
C SER A 86 16.38 2.00 -18.53
N GLY A 87 17.07 2.79 -17.71
CA GLY A 87 16.57 3.30 -16.44
C GLY A 87 15.22 4.05 -16.55
N PRO A 88 15.10 5.07 -17.42
CA PRO A 88 13.83 5.80 -17.59
C PRO A 88 12.68 4.91 -18.09
N ALA A 89 12.97 4.01 -19.03
CA ALA A 89 11.98 3.08 -19.58
C ALA A 89 11.45 2.10 -18.52
N LEU A 90 12.30 1.67 -17.58
CA LEU A 90 11.90 0.80 -16.47
C LEU A 90 10.91 1.49 -15.53
N VAL A 91 11.16 2.76 -15.18
CA VAL A 91 10.25 3.54 -14.32
C VAL A 91 8.92 3.78 -15.03
N SER A 92 8.94 4.15 -16.31
CA SER A 92 7.73 4.32 -17.11
C SER A 92 6.91 3.03 -17.21
N TYR A 93 7.57 1.87 -17.36
CA TYR A 93 6.91 0.57 -17.38
C TYR A 93 6.17 0.27 -16.07
N VAL A 94 6.81 0.49 -14.92
CA VAL A 94 6.21 0.28 -13.59
C VAL A 94 4.99 1.19 -13.40
N TRP A 95 5.10 2.46 -13.78
CA TRP A 95 4.01 3.43 -13.66
C TRP A 95 2.79 3.08 -14.52
N VAL A 96 3.03 2.65 -15.77
CA VAL A 96 1.94 2.19 -16.65
C VAL A 96 1.26 0.95 -16.06
N GLY A 97 2.04 0.00 -15.54
CA GLY A 97 1.49 -1.17 -14.85
C GLY A 97 0.62 -0.80 -13.65
N ASN A 98 1.08 0.13 -12.81
CA ASN A 98 0.33 0.63 -11.67
C ASN A 98 -0.98 1.32 -12.10
N GLN A 99 -0.95 2.12 -13.16
CA GLN A 99 -2.14 2.80 -13.65
C GLN A 99 -3.18 1.82 -14.23
N LEU A 100 -2.72 0.81 -14.99
CA LEU A 100 -3.60 -0.21 -15.56
C LEU A 100 -4.26 -1.05 -14.46
N LEU A 101 -3.49 -1.53 -13.48
CA LEU A 101 -4.04 -2.26 -12.34
C LEU A 101 -4.95 -1.38 -11.48
N GLY A 102 -4.63 -0.10 -11.32
CA GLY A 102 -5.47 0.87 -10.62
C GLY A 102 -6.83 1.07 -11.29
N LEU A 103 -6.89 1.10 -12.63
CA LEU A 103 -8.14 1.15 -13.38
C LEU A 103 -8.99 -0.10 -13.15
N ILE A 104 -8.39 -1.29 -13.26
CA ILE A 104 -9.06 -2.56 -13.00
C ILE A 104 -9.60 -2.60 -11.56
N ALA A 105 -8.77 -2.22 -10.58
CA ALA A 105 -9.16 -2.17 -9.18
C ALA A 105 -10.34 -1.22 -8.95
N THR A 106 -10.35 -0.05 -9.57
CA THR A 106 -11.44 0.93 -9.45
C THR A 106 -12.75 0.39 -10.01
N LEU A 107 -12.71 -0.29 -11.17
CA LEU A 107 -13.88 -0.93 -11.76
C LEU A 107 -14.43 -2.05 -10.86
N LEU A 108 -13.54 -2.89 -10.30
CA LEU A 108 -13.92 -3.96 -9.39
C LEU A 108 -14.52 -3.42 -8.10
N VAL A 109 -13.92 -2.39 -7.49
CA VAL A 109 -14.46 -1.75 -6.28
C VAL A 109 -15.85 -1.18 -6.55
N GLY A 110 -16.06 -0.51 -7.69
CA GLY A 110 -17.38 -0.01 -8.08
C GLY A 110 -18.43 -1.13 -8.16
N PHE A 111 -18.09 -2.23 -8.85
CA PHE A 111 -18.97 -3.39 -8.96
C PHE A 111 -19.27 -4.06 -7.61
N ILE A 112 -18.24 -4.19 -6.75
CA ILE A 112 -18.39 -4.75 -5.41
C ILE A 112 -19.32 -3.87 -4.58
N VAL A 113 -19.13 -2.54 -4.58
CA VAL A 113 -19.97 -1.62 -3.81
C VAL A 113 -21.44 -1.69 -4.26
N GLU A 114 -21.70 -1.78 -5.57
CA GLU A 114 -23.05 -1.87 -6.12
C GLU A 114 -23.75 -3.22 -5.83
N ASN A 115 -23.00 -4.33 -5.71
CA ASN A 115 -23.58 -5.65 -5.46
C ASN A 115 -23.44 -6.11 -3.98
N ALA A 116 -22.75 -5.35 -3.14
CA ALA A 116 -22.50 -5.68 -1.73
C ALA A 116 -23.54 -5.11 -0.76
N ASP A 117 -24.77 -4.84 -1.24
CA ASP A 117 -25.93 -4.37 -0.46
C ASP A 117 -26.22 -5.18 0.83
N GLY A 118 -25.63 -6.36 0.99
CA GLY A 118 -25.87 -7.27 2.11
C GLY A 118 -25.04 -7.07 3.39
N VAL A 119 -23.93 -6.33 3.38
CA VAL A 119 -23.07 -6.20 4.59
C VAL A 119 -23.23 -4.86 5.31
N TRP A 120 -23.51 -3.79 4.57
CA TRP A 120 -23.77 -2.45 5.09
C TRP A 120 -25.09 -1.94 4.55
N GLY A 121 -26.16 -2.71 4.72
CA GLY A 121 -27.49 -2.27 4.34
C GLY A 121 -27.75 -0.87 4.91
N LEU A 122 -27.62 0.14 4.04
CA LEU A 122 -28.33 1.40 4.18
C LEU A 122 -29.80 1.10 3.92
N GLY A 123 -30.37 0.22 4.74
CA GLY A 123 -31.80 0.04 4.85
C GLY A 123 -32.34 1.26 5.57
N GLY A 124 -32.81 2.23 4.80
CA GLY A 124 -33.50 3.40 5.36
C GLY A 124 -33.40 4.66 4.53
N ALA A 125 -33.85 4.62 3.27
CA ALA A 125 -34.60 5.71 2.66
C ALA A 125 -35.52 5.14 1.58
#